data_AF-A0A074YRV3-F1
#
_entry.id   AF-A0A074YRV3-F1
#
_cell.length_a   1.000
_cell.length_b   1.000
_cell.length_c   1.000
_cell.angle_alpha   90.00
_cell.angle_beta   90.00
_cell.angle_gamma   90.00
#
_symmetry.space_group_name_H-M   'P 1'
#
loop_
_entity.id
_entity.type
_entity.pdbx_description
1 polymer ?
#
loop_
_entity_poly.entity_id
_entity_poly.type
_entity_poly.pdbx_seq_one_letter_code
_entity_poly.pdbx_strand_id
1 'polypeptide(L)'
;MPDLVEQCPLPELAEALGPYIRSREEVNKIRRGIDSLLTQFVHDENVPISKATLSVAETSAQSAINIPFNGVRRAFMQALIARQKAQSQYDALKAELGLLQSPVDKRETTKMKDSPVADTVALIRQRQRRDKLLVIDKALDNLEKARHSSRYADPSELLNGMQAQIPPPHTQQSQDESLAEAQSHIFELQKAVLRAQSNIQSKPHINHAKDTNLEDWKRAYALRRARDDLIAWIEGELAKLSEDEDHTDPDLEITADTGAEESLEDIKTTLQNPYDKYINSRQHLLRVLSPDSQAKPGGIEPVPDGQQSANSDAQSSNTGLASRILPFIEILRSTAQDEAALMQHTSYLRRQVTAVSAETEQLLVRLSDESHMVRPGTSHTASWAEAAKNARIRDADIVNPHLDIGETSIGSVREILASAQMSR
;
A
#
# COMPACT_ATOMS: atom_id res chain seq x y z
N MET A 1 -16.51 -51.96 -34.57
CA MET A 1 -15.05 -51.72 -34.50
C MET A 1 -14.26 -52.69 -33.60
N PRO A 2 -14.77 -53.83 -33.08
CA PRO A 2 -13.88 -54.86 -32.52
C PRO A 2 -13.12 -55.64 -33.63
N ASP A 3 -13.63 -55.61 -34.86
CA ASP A 3 -13.17 -56.46 -35.97
C ASP A 3 -11.75 -56.13 -36.49
N LEU A 4 -11.20 -54.94 -36.17
CA LEU A 4 -9.84 -54.55 -36.58
C LEU A 4 -8.76 -54.95 -35.57
N VAL A 5 -9.12 -55.26 -34.33
CA VAL A 5 -8.17 -55.70 -33.30
C VAL A 5 -7.80 -57.17 -33.51
N GLU A 6 -8.71 -57.97 -34.08
CA GLU A 6 -8.50 -59.40 -34.35
C GLU A 6 -7.61 -59.70 -35.58
N GLN A 7 -7.30 -58.69 -36.41
CA GLN A 7 -6.51 -58.86 -37.65
C GLN A 7 -5.08 -58.34 -37.54
N CYS A 8 -4.66 -57.85 -36.35
CA CYS A 8 -3.29 -57.42 -36.13
C CYS A 8 -2.40 -58.61 -35.71
N PRO A 9 -1.24 -58.83 -36.34
CA PRO A 9 -0.35 -59.97 -36.03
C PRO A 9 0.28 -59.92 -34.63
N LEU A 10 0.06 -58.85 -33.85
CA LEU A 10 0.58 -58.64 -32.50
C LEU A 10 -0.52 -58.00 -31.62
N PRO A 11 -1.27 -58.79 -30.83
CA PRO A 11 -2.41 -58.31 -30.05
C PRO A 11 -2.02 -57.37 -28.90
N GLU A 12 -0.83 -57.56 -28.30
CA GLU A 12 -0.31 -56.71 -27.21
C GLU A 12 -0.04 -55.27 -27.67
N LEU A 13 0.44 -55.11 -28.91
CA LEU A 13 0.65 -53.80 -29.52
C LEU A 13 -0.69 -53.13 -29.88
N ALA A 14 -1.68 -53.92 -30.32
CA ALA A 14 -3.01 -53.41 -30.63
C ALA A 14 -3.74 -52.92 -29.36
N GLU A 15 -3.55 -53.60 -28.23
CA GLU A 15 -4.08 -53.18 -26.92
C GLU A 15 -3.38 -51.90 -26.42
N ALA A 16 -2.05 -51.82 -26.54
CA ALA A 16 -1.28 -50.62 -26.16
C ALA A 16 -1.61 -49.39 -27.02
N LEU A 17 -1.90 -49.58 -28.32
CA LEU A 17 -2.28 -48.51 -29.23
C LEU A 17 -3.79 -48.22 -29.24
N GLY A 18 -4.62 -49.11 -28.69
CA GLY A 18 -6.07 -48.98 -28.56
C GLY A 18 -6.57 -47.62 -28.06
N PRO A 19 -5.99 -47.01 -27.00
CA PRO A 19 -6.41 -45.68 -26.53
C PRO A 19 -6.05 -44.53 -27.50
N TYR A 20 -5.08 -44.75 -28.40
CA TYR A 20 -4.58 -43.75 -29.35
C TYR A 20 -5.12 -43.94 -30.77
N ILE A 21 -5.61 -45.13 -31.12
CA ILE A 21 -6.24 -45.43 -32.41
C ILE A 21 -7.71 -45.03 -32.33
N ARG A 22 -8.06 -43.93 -33.00
CA ARG A 22 -9.43 -43.42 -33.10
C ARG A 22 -10.09 -43.87 -34.40
N SER A 23 -11.41 -44.03 -34.39
CA SER A 23 -12.16 -44.33 -35.61
C SER A 23 -12.00 -43.22 -36.64
N ARG A 24 -12.03 -43.56 -37.94
CA ARG A 24 -11.87 -42.56 -39.01
C ARG A 24 -12.94 -41.47 -38.94
N GLU A 25 -14.13 -41.80 -38.45
CA GLU A 25 -15.23 -40.87 -38.22
C GLU A 25 -14.96 -39.92 -37.06
N GLU A 26 -14.45 -40.42 -35.92
CA GLU A 26 -14.02 -39.58 -34.80
C GLU A 26 -12.90 -38.63 -35.21
N VAL A 27 -11.90 -39.12 -35.95
CA VAL A 27 -10.79 -38.29 -36.44
C VAL A 27 -11.31 -37.20 -37.38
N ASN A 28 -12.24 -37.54 -38.29
CA ASN A 28 -12.85 -36.55 -39.16
C ASN A 28 -13.70 -35.52 -38.39
N LYS A 29 -14.39 -35.93 -37.33
CA LYS A 29 -15.17 -35.04 -36.46
C LYS A 29 -14.26 -34.09 -35.67
N ILE A 30 -13.16 -34.60 -35.12
CA ILE A 30 -12.13 -33.80 -34.44
C ILE A 30 -11.50 -32.81 -35.42
N ARG A 31 -11.16 -33.26 -36.63
CA ARG A 31 -10.58 -32.39 -37.67
C ARG A 31 -11.53 -31.26 -38.05
N ARG A 32 -12.81 -31.56 -38.32
CA ARG A 32 -13.84 -30.54 -38.57
C ARG A 32 -14.02 -29.57 -37.39
N GLY A 33 -13.94 -30.07 -36.16
CA GLY A 33 -13.98 -29.23 -34.96
C GLY A 33 -12.79 -28.26 -34.87
N ILE A 34 -11.58 -28.76 -35.12
CA ILE A 34 -10.36 -27.94 -35.16
C ILE A 34 -10.44 -26.93 -36.31
N ASP A 35 -10.86 -27.34 -37.49
CA ASP A 35 -11.03 -26.46 -38.65
C ASP A 35 -12.03 -25.33 -38.32
N SER A 36 -13.16 -25.66 -37.68
CA SER A 36 -14.13 -24.64 -37.24
C SER A 36 -13.57 -23.65 -36.21
N LEU A 37 -12.75 -24.12 -35.27
CA LEU A 37 -12.09 -23.25 -34.30
C LEU A 37 -11.05 -22.36 -34.99
N LEU A 38 -10.23 -22.93 -35.87
CA LEU A 38 -9.23 -22.16 -36.63
C LEU A 38 -9.88 -21.09 -37.50
N THR A 39 -11.00 -21.38 -38.15
CA THR A 39 -11.76 -20.36 -38.90
C THR A 39 -12.32 -19.26 -38.01
N GLN A 40 -12.60 -19.52 -36.73
CA GLN A 40 -13.03 -18.48 -35.79
C GLN A 40 -11.87 -17.59 -35.31
N PHE A 41 -10.64 -18.10 -35.21
CA PHE A 41 -9.49 -17.29 -34.74
C PHE A 41 -8.73 -16.58 -35.86
N VAL A 42 -8.80 -17.09 -37.09
CA VAL A 42 -8.15 -16.50 -38.25
C VAL A 42 -9.21 -15.77 -39.07
N HIS A 43 -9.58 -14.56 -38.64
CA HIS A 43 -10.43 -13.65 -39.42
C HIS A 43 -9.57 -12.93 -40.47
N ASP A 44 -9.21 -13.63 -41.55
CA ASP A 44 -8.67 -12.97 -42.73
C ASP A 44 -9.24 -13.63 -43.99
N GLU A 45 -10.17 -12.93 -44.66
CA GLU A 45 -11.07 -13.52 -45.66
C GLU A 45 -10.40 -13.97 -46.96
N ASN A 46 -9.08 -13.76 -47.14
CA ASN A 46 -8.43 -13.95 -48.43
C ASN A 46 -7.20 -14.87 -48.45
N VAL A 47 -6.90 -15.62 -47.37
CA VAL A 47 -5.76 -16.54 -47.39
C VAL A 47 -6.17 -17.97 -46.98
N PRO A 48 -6.02 -18.97 -47.86
CA PRO A 48 -6.30 -20.36 -47.49
C PRO A 48 -5.36 -20.78 -46.36
N ILE A 49 -5.94 -21.33 -45.29
CA ILE A 49 -5.22 -21.79 -44.09
C ILE A 49 -4.25 -22.90 -44.52
N SER A 50 -2.96 -22.56 -44.60
CA SER A 50 -1.87 -23.47 -44.90
C SER A 50 -0.93 -23.55 -43.70
N LYS A 51 -0.18 -24.64 -43.55
CA LYS A 51 0.77 -24.83 -42.43
C LYS A 51 1.78 -23.68 -42.30
N ALA A 52 2.00 -22.92 -43.38
CA ALA A 52 2.91 -21.77 -43.43
C ALA A 52 2.29 -20.45 -42.88
N THR A 53 0.97 -20.29 -42.86
CA THR A 53 0.32 -19.07 -42.38
C THR A 53 -0.02 -19.12 -40.88
N LEU A 54 -0.08 -20.32 -40.30
CA LEU A 54 -0.24 -20.54 -38.85
C LEU A 54 0.97 -20.11 -38.01
N SER A 55 2.16 -19.97 -38.60
CA SER A 55 3.36 -19.51 -37.89
C SER A 55 3.52 -17.99 -37.84
N VAL A 56 2.68 -17.24 -38.58
CA VAL A 56 2.83 -15.78 -38.78
C VAL A 56 1.67 -14.98 -38.18
N ALA A 57 0.55 -15.63 -37.86
CA ALA A 57 -0.53 -14.94 -37.16
C ALA A 57 -0.08 -14.58 -35.74
N GLU A 58 0.32 -13.32 -35.55
CA GLU A 58 0.37 -12.68 -34.24
C GLU A 58 -1.05 -12.71 -33.67
N THR A 59 -1.39 -13.80 -32.99
CA THR A 59 -2.66 -13.90 -32.30
C THR A 59 -2.65 -12.83 -31.24
N SER A 60 -3.39 -11.73 -31.48
CA SER A 60 -3.73 -10.76 -30.46
C SER A 60 -4.23 -11.53 -29.24
N ALA A 61 -3.45 -11.50 -28.17
CA ALA A 61 -3.67 -12.34 -26.99
C ALA A 61 -5.02 -12.04 -26.31
N GLN A 62 -5.66 -10.94 -26.69
CA GLN A 62 -7.00 -10.53 -26.27
C GLN A 62 -8.12 -11.39 -26.90
N SER A 63 -7.96 -11.88 -28.15
CA SER A 63 -9.00 -12.67 -28.83
C SER A 63 -9.10 -14.12 -28.32
N ALA A 64 -8.06 -14.61 -27.64
CA ALA A 64 -8.02 -15.97 -27.07
C ALA A 64 -8.84 -16.15 -25.78
N ILE A 65 -9.39 -15.07 -25.21
CA ILE A 65 -10.14 -15.07 -23.94
C ILE A 65 -11.55 -15.66 -24.10
N ASN A 66 -12.08 -15.71 -25.32
CA ASN A 66 -13.46 -16.14 -25.59
C ASN A 66 -13.66 -17.67 -25.67
N ILE A 67 -12.62 -18.49 -25.45
CA ILE A 67 -12.78 -19.95 -25.31
C ILE A 67 -12.70 -20.31 -23.82
N PRO A 68 -13.62 -21.14 -23.29
CA PRO A 68 -13.52 -21.65 -21.92
C PRO A 68 -12.38 -22.68 -21.82
N PHE A 69 -11.14 -22.20 -21.72
CA PHE A 69 -10.03 -23.04 -21.28
C PHE A 69 -10.18 -23.29 -19.78
N ASN A 70 -10.18 -24.56 -19.37
CA ASN A 70 -10.31 -24.95 -17.97
C ASN A 70 -8.93 -25.18 -17.32
N GLY A 71 -8.81 -24.81 -16.03
CA GLY A 71 -7.69 -25.16 -15.17
C GLY A 71 -6.32 -24.57 -15.58
N VAL A 72 -5.30 -25.43 -15.59
CA VAL A 72 -3.87 -25.07 -15.77
C VAL A 72 -3.60 -24.34 -17.08
N ARG A 73 -4.29 -24.70 -18.16
CA ARG A 73 -4.13 -24.05 -19.46
C ARG A 73 -4.57 -22.58 -19.45
N ARG A 74 -5.61 -22.25 -18.68
CA ARG A 74 -6.07 -20.86 -18.49
C ARG A 74 -5.05 -20.06 -17.69
N ALA A 75 -4.51 -20.65 -16.62
CA ALA A 75 -3.47 -20.02 -15.82
C ALA A 75 -2.20 -19.75 -16.65
N PHE A 76 -1.80 -20.70 -17.50
CA PHE A 76 -0.68 -20.54 -18.42
C PHE A 76 -0.91 -19.42 -19.43
N MET A 77 -2.09 -19.37 -20.06
CA MET A 77 -2.42 -18.28 -20.99
C MET A 77 -2.46 -16.92 -20.29
N GLN A 78 -3.01 -16.85 -19.07
CA GLN A 78 -3.03 -15.63 -18.27
C GLN A 78 -1.61 -15.19 -17.88
N ALA A 79 -0.72 -16.13 -17.56
CA ALA A 79 0.68 -15.86 -17.28
C ALA A 79 1.43 -15.34 -18.52
N LEU A 80 1.16 -15.90 -19.72
CA LEU A 80 1.73 -15.40 -20.97
C LEU A 80 1.27 -13.97 -21.28
N ILE A 81 -0.02 -13.67 -21.09
CA ILE A 81 -0.56 -12.31 -21.26
C ILE A 81 0.08 -11.34 -20.27
N ALA A 82 0.18 -11.75 -19.00
CA ALA A 82 0.79 -10.93 -17.96
C ALA A 82 2.28 -10.67 -18.26
N ARG A 83 3.01 -11.67 -18.74
CA ARG A 83 4.41 -11.53 -19.18
C ARG A 83 4.54 -10.57 -20.35
N GLN A 84 3.70 -10.69 -21.37
CA GLN A 84 3.74 -9.79 -22.53
C GLN A 84 3.45 -8.33 -22.11
N LYS A 85 2.46 -8.13 -21.22
CA LYS A 85 2.17 -6.82 -20.65
C LYS A 85 3.35 -6.27 -19.85
N ALA A 86 3.94 -7.07 -18.97
CA ALA A 86 5.11 -6.67 -18.20
C ALA A 86 6.31 -6.32 -19.10
N GLN A 87 6.51 -7.08 -20.18
CA GLN A 87 7.57 -6.81 -21.15
C GLN A 87 7.33 -5.49 -21.90
N SER A 88 6.09 -5.21 -22.34
CA SER A 88 5.76 -3.92 -22.95
C SER A 88 5.97 -2.73 -22.00
N GLN A 89 5.67 -2.92 -20.71
CA GLN A 89 5.89 -1.89 -19.69
C GLN A 89 7.38 -1.68 -19.43
N TYR A 90 8.15 -2.76 -19.36
CA TYR A 90 9.60 -2.70 -19.24
C TYR A 90 10.24 -1.99 -20.43
N ASP A 91 9.82 -2.32 -21.65
CA ASP A 91 10.35 -1.68 -22.87
C ASP A 91 9.98 -0.19 -22.92
N ALA A 92 8.78 0.20 -22.49
CA ALA A 92 8.37 1.59 -22.35
C ALA A 92 9.22 2.34 -21.31
N LEU A 93 9.40 1.77 -20.11
CA LEU A 93 10.25 2.37 -19.07
C LEU A 93 11.72 2.44 -19.51
N LYS A 94 12.20 1.46 -20.26
CA LYS A 94 13.55 1.46 -20.83
C LYS A 94 13.70 2.56 -21.89
N ALA A 95 12.68 2.81 -22.70
CA ALA A 95 12.66 3.92 -23.64
C ALA A 95 12.66 5.28 -22.90
N GLU A 96 11.86 5.43 -21.84
CA GLU A 96 11.85 6.63 -20.99
C GLU A 96 13.18 6.87 -20.31
N LEU A 97 13.80 5.82 -19.74
CA LEU A 97 15.14 5.91 -19.18
C LEU A 97 16.18 6.24 -20.25
N GLY A 98 16.05 5.71 -21.46
CA GLY A 98 16.91 6.07 -22.59
C GLY A 98 16.81 7.56 -22.97
N LEU A 99 15.62 8.15 -22.87
CA LEU A 99 15.41 9.59 -23.09
C LEU A 99 16.02 10.44 -21.96
N LEU A 100 15.94 9.98 -20.72
CA LEU A 100 16.52 10.66 -19.55
C LEU A 100 18.04 10.50 -19.44
N GLN A 101 18.57 9.36 -19.89
CA GLN A 101 20.00 9.06 -19.93
C GLN A 101 20.68 9.52 -21.22
N SER A 102 19.94 10.04 -22.20
CA SER A 102 20.53 10.70 -23.36
C SER A 102 21.43 11.82 -22.85
N PRO A 103 22.75 11.73 -23.03
CA PRO A 103 23.68 12.66 -22.43
C PRO A 103 23.40 14.08 -22.97
N VAL A 104 23.32 15.03 -22.05
CA VAL A 104 23.33 16.48 -22.27
C VAL A 104 24.67 16.96 -22.87
N ASP A 105 25.48 16.07 -23.45
CA ASP A 105 26.85 16.35 -23.92
C ASP A 105 27.00 16.35 -25.46
N LYS A 106 25.90 16.51 -26.20
CA LYS A 106 25.95 16.76 -27.65
C LYS A 106 24.96 17.84 -28.08
N ARG A 107 24.97 18.99 -27.41
CA ARG A 107 24.60 20.25 -28.06
C ARG A 107 25.86 21.09 -28.19
N GLU A 108 26.42 20.98 -29.37
CA GLU A 108 27.01 22.08 -30.14
C GLU A 108 27.75 23.13 -29.30
N THR A 109 29.07 23.06 -29.38
CA THR A 109 29.95 24.20 -29.18
C THR A 109 29.66 25.27 -30.25
N THR A 110 28.48 25.87 -30.24
CA THR A 110 28.32 27.22 -30.77
C THR A 110 28.76 28.15 -29.66
N LYS A 111 29.90 28.81 -29.88
CA LYS A 111 30.32 30.01 -29.17
C LYS A 111 29.25 31.10 -29.35
N MET A 112 28.10 30.94 -28.69
CA MET A 112 27.18 32.03 -28.45
C MET A 112 27.70 32.72 -27.22
N LYS A 113 28.08 33.99 -27.40
CA LYS A 113 28.48 34.94 -26.37
C LYS A 113 27.69 34.66 -25.09
N ASP A 114 28.38 34.16 -24.07
CA ASP A 114 27.82 33.93 -22.75
C ASP A 114 27.14 35.22 -22.30
N SER A 115 25.81 35.20 -22.23
CA SER A 115 25.09 36.31 -21.63
C SER A 115 25.52 36.35 -20.16
N PRO A 116 25.94 37.50 -19.61
CA PRO A 116 26.38 37.59 -18.20
C PRO A 116 25.28 37.15 -17.21
N VAL A 117 24.03 37.11 -17.68
CA VAL A 117 22.87 36.59 -16.95
C VAL A 117 22.94 35.07 -16.78
N ALA A 118 23.39 34.32 -17.79
CA ALA A 118 23.55 32.86 -17.69
C ALA A 118 24.65 32.49 -16.70
N ASP A 119 25.77 33.22 -16.72
CA ASP A 119 26.89 33.03 -15.78
C ASP A 119 26.48 33.37 -14.34
N THR A 120 25.75 34.47 -14.14
CA THR A 120 25.26 34.84 -12.80
C THR A 120 24.23 33.83 -12.27
N VAL A 121 23.34 33.30 -13.12
CA VAL A 121 22.41 32.23 -12.73
C VAL A 121 23.15 30.94 -12.40
N ALA A 122 24.18 30.57 -13.17
CA ALA A 122 25.02 29.41 -12.86
C ALA A 122 25.75 29.57 -11.53
N LEU A 123 26.30 30.76 -11.25
CA LEU A 123 26.94 31.08 -9.97
C LEU A 123 25.94 31.05 -8.81
N ILE A 124 24.72 31.54 -8.98
CA ILE A 124 23.66 31.48 -7.96
C ILE A 124 23.31 30.02 -7.65
N ARG A 125 23.12 29.18 -8.68
CA ARG A 125 22.86 27.74 -8.50
C ARG A 125 24.01 27.03 -7.80
N GLN A 126 25.25 27.39 -8.13
CA GLN A 126 26.44 26.83 -7.47
C GLN A 126 26.52 27.24 -6.00
N ARG A 127 26.21 28.51 -5.67
CA ARG A 127 26.14 28.99 -4.28
C ARG A 127 25.05 28.27 -3.49
N GLN A 128 23.85 28.13 -4.07
CA GLN A 128 22.76 27.37 -3.45
C GLN A 128 23.15 25.90 -3.21
N ARG A 129 23.85 25.26 -4.15
CA ARG A 129 24.34 23.88 -3.97
C ARG A 129 25.35 23.79 -2.85
N ARG A 130 26.28 24.74 -2.76
CA ARG A 130 27.25 24.83 -1.67
C ARG A 130 26.56 25.05 -0.31
N ASP A 131 25.55 25.91 -0.24
CA ASP A 131 24.81 26.15 1.00
C ASP A 131 24.06 24.90 1.48
N LYS A 132 23.44 24.16 0.54
CA LYS A 132 22.83 22.85 0.83
C LYS A 132 23.86 21.84 1.37
N LEU A 133 25.04 21.78 0.75
CA LEU A 133 26.12 20.91 1.22
C LEU A 133 26.62 21.32 2.62
N LEU A 134 26.72 22.62 2.90
CA LEU A 134 27.08 23.10 4.24
C LEU A 134 26.03 22.76 5.31
N VAL A 135 24.75 22.71 4.96
CA VAL A 135 23.70 22.25 5.89
C VAL A 135 23.86 20.76 6.18
N ILE A 136 24.16 19.95 5.16
CA ILE A 136 24.43 18.51 5.33
C ILE A 136 25.69 18.31 6.19
N ASP A 137 26.75 19.05 5.92
CA ASP A 137 28.01 19.00 6.67
C ASP A 137 27.80 19.36 8.15
N LYS A 138 27.05 20.44 8.44
CA LYS A 138 26.64 20.79 9.81
C LYS A 138 25.78 19.71 10.47
N ALA A 139 24.90 19.05 9.71
CA ALA A 139 24.10 17.95 10.24
C ALA A 139 24.97 16.73 10.57
N LEU A 140 25.97 16.43 9.74
CA LEU A 140 26.95 15.37 10.00
C LEU A 140 27.83 15.70 11.21
N ASP A 141 28.31 16.94 11.34
CA ASP A 141 29.04 17.42 12.52
C ASP A 141 28.20 17.28 13.80
N ASN A 142 26.91 17.59 13.73
CA ASN A 142 25.99 17.44 14.87
C ASN A 142 25.76 15.97 15.22
N LEU A 143 25.67 15.08 14.23
CA LEU A 143 25.59 13.64 14.45
C LEU A 143 26.89 13.08 15.03
N GLU A 144 28.05 13.57 14.58
CA GLU A 144 29.33 13.17 15.13
C GLU A 144 29.48 13.62 16.59
N LYS A 145 29.12 14.87 16.91
CA LYS A 145 29.06 15.40 18.28
C LYS A 145 28.08 14.60 19.15
N ALA A 146 26.90 14.25 18.63
CA ALA A 146 25.93 13.39 19.33
C ALA A 146 26.46 11.96 19.53
N ARG A 147 27.26 11.43 18.59
CA ARG A 147 27.93 10.13 18.73
C ARG A 147 29.03 10.16 19.78
N HIS A 148 29.70 11.29 19.95
CA HIS A 148 30.75 11.49 20.95
C HIS A 148 30.18 11.72 22.36
N SER A 149 29.00 12.34 22.49
CA SER A 149 28.26 12.39 23.77
C SER A 149 27.60 11.05 24.13
N SER A 150 27.18 10.25 23.14
CA SER A 150 26.62 8.91 23.35
C SER A 150 27.68 7.83 23.65
N ARG A 151 28.96 8.04 23.34
CA ARG A 151 30.04 7.08 23.64
C ARG A 151 30.49 7.09 25.10
N TYR A 152 30.08 8.10 25.88
CA TYR A 152 30.37 8.20 27.32
C TYR A 152 29.15 8.00 28.22
N ALA A 153 27.96 7.80 27.66
CA ALA A 153 26.79 7.38 28.43
C ALA A 153 26.73 5.84 28.44
N ASP A 154 27.09 5.25 29.57
CA ASP A 154 26.91 3.82 29.83
C ASP A 154 25.42 3.48 29.58
N PRO A 155 25.07 2.49 28.74
CA PRO A 155 23.68 2.16 28.41
C PRO A 155 22.83 1.78 29.63
N SER A 156 23.45 1.57 30.79
CA SER A 156 22.81 1.37 32.09
C SER A 156 22.20 2.66 32.67
N GLU A 157 22.81 3.84 32.43
CA GLU A 157 22.36 5.11 33.02
C GLU A 157 21.16 5.72 32.28
N LEU A 158 21.09 5.55 30.96
CA LEU A 158 19.92 5.93 30.16
C LEU A 158 18.68 5.08 30.47
N LEU A 159 18.89 3.80 30.81
CA LEU A 159 17.81 2.91 31.23
C LEU A 159 17.29 3.30 32.62
N ASN A 160 18.20 3.62 33.55
CA ASN A 160 17.86 4.04 34.91
C ASN A 160 17.14 5.39 34.98
N GLY A 161 17.44 6.33 34.07
CA GLY A 161 16.75 7.62 33.97
C GLY A 161 15.28 7.50 33.51
N MET A 162 14.97 6.48 32.71
CA MET A 162 13.60 6.15 32.30
C MET A 162 12.86 5.24 33.30
N GLN A 163 13.59 4.49 34.12
CA GLN A 163 13.01 3.55 35.09
C GLN A 163 12.44 4.23 36.36
N ALA A 164 12.84 5.48 36.66
CA ALA A 164 12.47 6.16 37.91
C ALA A 164 11.01 6.67 38.00
N GLN A 165 10.19 6.49 36.95
CA GLN A 165 8.77 6.88 36.95
C GLN A 165 7.78 5.71 36.83
N ILE A 166 8.22 4.46 36.98
CA ILE A 166 7.33 3.29 36.88
C ILE A 166 7.38 2.52 38.22
N PRO A 167 6.24 2.38 38.93
CA PRO A 167 6.16 1.55 40.14
C PRO A 167 6.56 0.08 39.85
N PRO A 168 7.12 -0.64 40.85
CA PRO A 168 7.85 -1.88 40.60
C PRO A 168 6.91 -3.03 40.17
N PRO A 169 7.32 -3.88 39.21
CA PRO A 169 6.53 -5.03 38.81
C PRO A 169 6.61 -6.13 39.87
N HIS A 170 5.44 -6.61 40.28
CA HIS A 170 5.30 -7.85 41.02
C HIS A 170 5.92 -9.01 40.23
N THR A 171 6.69 -9.81 40.96
CA THR A 171 7.26 -11.12 40.70
C THR A 171 6.66 -11.92 39.53
N GLN A 172 7.56 -12.44 38.69
CA GLN A 172 7.37 -13.27 37.49
C GLN A 172 6.77 -14.67 37.76
N GLN A 173 5.61 -14.76 38.43
CA GLN A 173 4.88 -16.02 38.59
C GLN A 173 3.52 -16.07 37.90
N SER A 174 3.02 -14.95 37.36
CA SER A 174 1.66 -14.86 36.81
C SER A 174 1.56 -14.71 35.28
N GLN A 175 2.69 -14.64 34.56
CA GLN A 175 2.64 -14.54 33.09
C GLN A 175 2.34 -15.89 32.40
N ASP A 176 2.74 -17.02 33.00
CA ASP A 176 2.36 -18.34 32.47
C ASP A 176 0.89 -18.68 32.76
N GLU A 177 0.35 -18.27 33.91
CA GLU A 177 -1.09 -18.43 34.19
C GLU A 177 -1.94 -17.52 33.30
N SER A 178 -1.55 -16.26 33.05
CA SER A 178 -2.33 -15.38 32.17
C SER A 178 -2.25 -15.77 30.69
N LEU A 179 -1.12 -16.35 30.25
CA LEU A 179 -1.02 -16.94 28.91
C LEU A 179 -1.81 -18.24 28.79
N ALA A 180 -1.81 -19.09 29.81
CA ALA A 180 -2.63 -20.30 29.86
C ALA A 180 -4.13 -19.97 29.92
N GLU A 181 -4.50 -18.90 30.64
CA GLU A 181 -5.87 -18.40 30.75
C GLU A 181 -6.32 -17.69 29.46
N ALA A 182 -5.43 -16.95 28.80
CA ALA A 182 -5.69 -16.42 27.46
C ALA A 182 -5.86 -17.55 26.43
N GLN A 183 -5.05 -18.60 26.50
CA GLN A 183 -5.18 -19.77 25.63
C GLN A 183 -6.44 -20.58 25.92
N SER A 184 -6.85 -20.70 27.20
CA SER A 184 -8.10 -21.37 27.57
C SER A 184 -9.32 -20.57 27.08
N HIS A 185 -9.31 -19.25 27.18
CA HIS A 185 -10.35 -18.38 26.61
C HIS A 185 -10.39 -18.42 25.08
N ILE A 186 -9.23 -18.49 24.41
CA ILE A 186 -9.18 -18.69 22.95
C ILE A 186 -9.78 -20.05 22.57
N PHE A 187 -9.49 -21.10 23.34
CA PHE A 187 -10.05 -22.43 23.11
C PHE A 187 -11.56 -22.47 23.38
N GLU A 188 -12.04 -21.78 24.41
CA GLU A 188 -13.48 -21.60 24.68
C GLU A 188 -14.17 -20.82 23.57
N LEU A 189 -13.53 -19.79 23.02
CA LEU A 189 -14.04 -19.01 21.91
C LEU A 189 -14.08 -19.85 20.63
N GLN A 190 -13.03 -20.61 20.33
CA GLN A 190 -13.02 -21.56 19.20
C GLN A 190 -14.12 -22.62 19.37
N LYS A 191 -14.31 -23.15 20.58
CA LYS A 191 -15.39 -24.09 20.90
C LYS A 191 -16.77 -23.45 20.77
N ALA A 192 -16.93 -22.19 21.17
CA ALA A 192 -18.17 -21.43 21.04
C ALA A 192 -18.48 -21.14 19.57
N VAL A 193 -17.47 -20.80 18.77
CA VAL A 193 -17.59 -20.59 17.32
C VAL A 193 -17.94 -21.90 16.61
N LEU A 194 -17.29 -23.01 16.94
CA LEU A 194 -17.63 -24.32 16.39
C LEU A 194 -19.04 -24.77 16.81
N ARG A 195 -19.46 -24.50 18.06
CA ARG A 195 -20.85 -24.73 18.48
C ARG A 195 -21.83 -23.83 17.73
N ALA A 196 -21.51 -22.56 17.53
CA ALA A 196 -22.35 -21.64 16.75
C ALA A 196 -22.45 -22.08 15.28
N GLN A 197 -21.33 -22.49 14.68
CA GLN A 197 -21.28 -23.01 13.32
C GLN A 197 -22.06 -24.33 13.20
N SER A 198 -21.92 -25.23 14.17
CA SER A 198 -22.71 -26.47 14.22
C SER A 198 -24.20 -26.19 14.47
N ASN A 199 -24.57 -25.18 15.26
CA ASN A 199 -25.95 -24.75 15.46
C ASN A 199 -26.54 -24.07 14.21
N ILE A 200 -25.71 -23.41 13.40
CA ILE A 200 -26.12 -22.86 12.10
C ILE A 200 -26.32 -23.98 11.08
N GLN A 201 -25.47 -25.01 11.09
CA GLN A 201 -25.58 -26.17 10.21
C GLN A 201 -26.65 -27.18 10.66
N SER A 202 -26.92 -27.28 11.96
CA SER A 202 -27.90 -28.20 12.56
C SER A 202 -29.30 -27.61 12.66
N LYS A 203 -29.50 -26.32 12.36
CA LYS A 203 -30.83 -25.78 12.10
C LYS A 203 -31.22 -26.23 10.69
N PRO A 204 -32.16 -27.18 10.51
CA PRO A 204 -32.76 -27.37 9.20
C PRO A 204 -33.38 -26.02 8.80
N HIS A 205 -33.37 -25.69 7.51
CA HIS A 205 -34.18 -24.61 6.96
C HIS A 205 -35.64 -24.82 7.39
N ILE A 206 -36.02 -24.23 8.52
CA ILE A 206 -37.39 -24.17 8.99
C ILE A 206 -38.03 -23.06 8.18
N ASN A 207 -38.70 -23.49 7.12
CA ASN A 207 -39.69 -22.74 6.37
C ASN A 207 -40.81 -22.30 7.34
N HIS A 208 -40.64 -21.16 7.99
CA HIS A 208 -41.73 -20.44 8.64
C HIS A 208 -41.64 -18.95 8.31
N ALA A 209 -42.82 -18.39 7.98
CA ALA A 209 -43.14 -16.99 7.68
C ALA A 209 -42.83 -16.49 6.26
N LYS A 210 -43.74 -16.83 5.34
CA LYS A 210 -43.90 -16.17 4.03
C LYS A 210 -44.47 -14.74 4.13
N ASP A 211 -44.80 -14.26 5.32
CA ASP A 211 -45.48 -12.96 5.50
C ASP A 211 -44.61 -11.83 6.08
N THR A 212 -43.42 -12.13 6.64
CA THR A 212 -42.50 -11.07 7.14
C THR A 212 -41.49 -10.62 6.08
N ASN A 213 -41.09 -11.51 5.17
CA ASN A 213 -40.13 -11.18 4.12
C ASN A 213 -40.64 -10.17 3.09
N LEU A 214 -41.96 -10.07 2.89
CA LEU A 214 -42.52 -9.08 1.97
C LEU A 214 -42.43 -7.66 2.55
N GLU A 215 -42.72 -7.51 3.84
CA GLU A 215 -42.60 -6.22 4.54
C GLU A 215 -41.15 -5.82 4.79
N ASP A 216 -40.27 -6.78 5.10
CA ASP A 216 -38.83 -6.52 5.23
C ASP A 216 -38.19 -6.16 3.88
N TRP A 217 -38.60 -6.82 2.80
CA TRP A 217 -38.17 -6.47 1.44
C TRP A 217 -38.71 -5.10 1.01
N LYS A 218 -39.99 -4.80 1.28
CA LYS A 218 -40.58 -3.47 1.01
C LYS A 218 -39.91 -2.39 1.85
N ARG A 219 -39.54 -2.67 3.11
CA ARG A 219 -38.82 -1.75 3.99
C ARG A 219 -37.39 -1.53 3.49
N ALA A 220 -36.68 -2.59 3.10
CA ALA A 220 -35.36 -2.48 2.50
C ALA A 220 -35.41 -1.72 1.16
N TYR A 221 -36.44 -1.95 0.35
CA TYR A 221 -36.67 -1.25 -0.90
C TYR A 221 -37.02 0.23 -0.68
N ALA A 222 -37.89 0.54 0.28
CA ALA A 222 -38.24 1.90 0.66
C ALA A 222 -37.04 2.67 1.24
N LEU A 223 -36.21 2.01 2.05
CA LEU A 223 -34.97 2.60 2.57
C LEU A 223 -33.94 2.83 1.45
N ARG A 224 -33.83 1.89 0.51
CA ARG A 224 -32.97 2.06 -0.66
C ARG A 224 -33.47 3.20 -1.55
N ARG A 225 -34.78 3.31 -1.75
CA ARG A 225 -35.38 4.41 -2.50
C ARG A 225 -35.21 5.76 -1.79
N ALA A 226 -35.43 5.81 -0.48
CA ALA A 226 -35.17 7.01 0.31
C ALA A 226 -33.69 7.41 0.27
N ARG A 227 -32.77 6.45 0.32
CA ARG A 227 -31.33 6.71 0.15
C ARG A 227 -31.04 7.28 -1.24
N ASP A 228 -31.57 6.67 -2.29
CA ASP A 228 -31.32 7.09 -3.66
C ASP A 228 -31.98 8.46 -3.95
N ASP A 229 -33.15 8.76 -3.37
CA ASP A 229 -33.79 10.09 -3.44
C ASP A 229 -33.01 11.14 -2.62
N LEU A 230 -32.41 10.78 -1.49
CA LEU A 230 -31.55 11.67 -0.69
C LEU A 230 -30.22 11.94 -1.41
N ILE A 231 -29.65 10.93 -2.06
CA ILE A 231 -28.50 11.09 -2.95
C ILE A 231 -28.86 12.02 -4.11
N ALA A 232 -29.98 11.81 -4.79
CA ALA A 232 -30.43 12.68 -5.87
C ALA A 232 -30.73 14.12 -5.38
N TRP A 233 -31.23 14.28 -4.15
CA TRP A 233 -31.41 15.60 -3.55
C TRP A 233 -30.08 16.27 -3.22
N ILE A 234 -29.11 15.55 -2.64
CA ILE A 234 -27.76 16.05 -2.37
C ILE A 234 -27.06 16.39 -3.69
N GLU A 235 -27.12 15.51 -4.69
CA GLU A 235 -26.56 15.74 -6.01
C GLU A 235 -27.24 16.92 -6.70
N GLY A 236 -28.55 17.09 -6.54
CA GLY A 236 -29.27 18.26 -7.03
C GLY A 236 -28.88 19.55 -6.32
N GLU A 237 -28.65 19.51 -5.01
CA GLU A 237 -28.23 20.68 -4.25
C GLU A 237 -26.76 21.02 -4.45
N LEU A 238 -25.91 20.01 -4.65
CA LEU A 238 -24.52 20.17 -5.09
C LEU A 238 -24.45 20.67 -6.53
N ALA A 239 -25.35 20.23 -7.41
CA ALA A 239 -25.45 20.74 -8.79
C ALA A 239 -25.87 22.22 -8.80
N LYS A 240 -26.83 22.62 -7.96
CA LYS A 240 -27.19 24.03 -7.78
C LYS A 240 -26.04 24.85 -7.20
N LEU A 241 -25.31 24.30 -6.22
CA LEU A 241 -24.09 24.96 -5.70
C LEU A 241 -23.00 25.09 -6.76
N SER A 242 -22.90 24.15 -7.70
CA SER A 242 -21.95 24.22 -8.81
C SER A 242 -22.40 25.13 -9.95
N GLU A 243 -23.71 25.33 -10.12
CA GLU A 243 -24.29 26.26 -11.10
C GLU A 243 -24.31 27.72 -10.58
N ASP A 244 -24.38 27.90 -9.25
CA ASP A 244 -24.26 29.20 -8.58
C ASP A 244 -22.80 29.74 -8.53
N GLU A 245 -21.78 28.92 -8.83
CA GLU A 245 -20.39 29.43 -9.03
C GLU A 245 -20.13 29.93 -10.46
N ASP A 246 -20.99 29.61 -11.45
CA ASP A 246 -20.93 30.13 -12.83
C ASP A 246 -21.97 31.23 -13.11
N HIS A 247 -22.71 31.66 -12.09
CA HIS A 247 -23.56 32.86 -12.10
C HIS A 247 -23.12 33.89 -11.04
N THR A 248 -21.82 34.19 -11.00
CA THR A 248 -21.38 35.52 -10.56
C THR A 248 -21.71 36.55 -11.64
N ASP A 249 -22.99 36.91 -11.69
CA ASP A 249 -23.45 38.27 -11.98
C ASP A 249 -24.65 38.54 -11.09
N PRO A 250 -24.45 38.96 -9.82
CA PRO A 250 -25.44 39.80 -9.20
C PRO A 250 -25.33 41.17 -9.87
N ASP A 251 -26.18 41.41 -10.85
CA ASP A 251 -26.70 42.73 -11.16
C ASP A 251 -27.47 43.22 -9.93
N LEU A 252 -26.72 43.52 -8.86
CA LEU A 252 -27.16 44.36 -7.78
C LEU A 252 -27.01 45.77 -8.33
N GLU A 253 -28.12 46.28 -8.85
CA GLU A 253 -28.45 47.69 -8.86
C GLU A 253 -28.17 48.24 -7.45
N ILE A 254 -26.92 48.63 -7.20
CA ILE A 254 -26.58 49.52 -6.12
C ILE A 254 -27.14 50.86 -6.58
N THR A 255 -28.41 51.09 -6.25
CA THR A 255 -28.91 52.45 -6.11
C THR A 255 -28.00 53.12 -5.10
N ALA A 256 -27.04 53.87 -5.63
CA ALA A 256 -26.28 54.85 -4.90
C ALA A 256 -27.28 55.89 -4.39
N ASP A 257 -27.85 55.62 -3.22
CA ASP A 257 -28.57 56.62 -2.47
C ASP A 257 -28.00 56.71 -1.06
N THR A 258 -27.34 57.85 -0.87
CA THR A 258 -27.17 58.63 0.35
C THR A 258 -26.55 57.98 1.59
N GLY A 259 -25.51 58.65 2.08
CA GLY A 259 -24.90 58.34 3.35
C GLY A 259 -25.89 58.50 4.50
N ALA A 260 -26.00 57.43 5.27
CA ALA A 260 -26.30 57.47 6.67
C ALA A 260 -25.35 56.44 7.30
N GLU A 261 -24.63 56.84 8.35
CA GLU A 261 -23.96 55.88 9.22
C GLU A 261 -25.04 54.91 9.73
N GLU A 262 -25.17 53.74 9.10
CA GLU A 262 -25.98 52.66 9.66
C GLU A 262 -25.37 52.36 11.02
N SER A 263 -26.11 52.77 12.05
CA SER A 263 -25.69 52.65 13.44
C SER A 263 -25.36 51.19 13.70
N LEU A 264 -24.27 50.91 14.41
CA LEU A 264 -23.89 49.55 14.82
C LEU A 264 -25.06 48.77 15.46
N GLU A 265 -26.05 49.48 15.99
CA GLU A 265 -27.27 48.91 16.54
C GLU A 265 -28.20 48.30 15.48
N ASP A 266 -28.29 48.88 14.28
CA ASP A 266 -29.06 48.34 13.16
C ASP A 266 -28.39 47.07 12.60
N ILE A 267 -27.06 47.04 12.55
CA ILE A 267 -26.28 45.84 12.17
C ILE A 267 -26.44 44.74 13.24
N LYS A 268 -26.48 45.10 14.53
CA LYS A 268 -26.74 44.12 15.60
C LYS A 268 -28.16 43.57 15.51
N THR A 269 -29.17 44.40 15.30
CA THR A 269 -30.57 43.93 15.22
C THR A 269 -30.81 43.04 14.00
N THR A 270 -30.17 43.37 12.87
CA THR A 270 -30.23 42.55 11.64
C THR A 270 -29.50 41.21 11.80
N LEU A 271 -28.42 41.12 12.59
CA LEU A 271 -27.74 39.87 12.95
C LEU A 271 -28.44 39.06 14.06
N GLN A 272 -29.11 39.74 15.00
CA GLN A 272 -29.77 39.10 16.13
C GLN A 272 -31.02 38.32 15.70
N ASN A 273 -31.81 38.88 14.77
CA ASN A 273 -33.02 38.23 14.26
C ASN A 273 -32.79 36.84 13.61
N PRO A 274 -31.82 36.64 12.69
CA PRO A 274 -31.52 35.31 12.16
C PRO A 274 -30.90 34.38 13.22
N TYR A 275 -30.12 34.91 14.16
CA TYR A 275 -29.55 34.11 15.25
C TYR A 275 -30.63 33.60 16.22
N ASP A 276 -31.62 34.44 16.53
CA ASP A 276 -32.79 34.05 17.33
C ASP A 276 -33.64 33.01 16.61
N LYS A 277 -33.82 33.14 15.29
CA LYS A 277 -34.48 32.11 14.46
C LYS A 277 -33.72 30.78 14.50
N TYR A 278 -32.39 30.81 14.43
CA TYR A 278 -31.54 29.63 14.54
C TYR A 278 -31.63 28.96 15.93
N ILE A 279 -31.62 29.74 17.01
CA ILE A 279 -31.79 29.21 18.37
C ILE A 279 -33.17 28.57 18.52
N ASN A 280 -34.22 29.24 18.03
CA ASN A 280 -35.58 28.73 18.10
C ASN A 280 -35.78 27.43 17.32
N SER A 281 -35.19 27.31 16.13
CA SER A 281 -35.24 26.07 15.35
C SER A 281 -34.47 24.94 16.05
N ARG A 282 -33.30 25.24 16.65
CA ARG A 282 -32.52 24.27 17.43
C ARG A 282 -33.24 23.82 18.70
N GLN A 283 -33.91 24.74 19.40
CA GLN A 283 -34.74 24.40 20.56
C GLN A 283 -35.94 23.55 20.16
N HIS A 284 -36.57 23.84 19.02
CA HIS A 284 -37.67 23.03 18.49
C HIS A 284 -37.18 21.62 18.14
N LEU A 285 -36.04 21.50 17.47
CA LEU A 285 -35.41 20.22 17.15
C LEU A 285 -35.05 19.44 18.42
N LEU A 286 -34.50 20.09 19.45
CA LEU A 286 -34.22 19.48 20.75
C LEU A 286 -35.50 19.00 21.46
N ARG A 287 -36.62 19.73 21.35
CA ARG A 287 -37.92 19.27 21.89
C ARG A 287 -38.45 18.05 21.14
N VAL A 288 -38.24 17.98 19.83
CA VAL A 288 -38.65 16.83 19.00
C VAL A 288 -37.77 15.61 19.25
N LEU A 289 -36.47 15.80 19.48
CA LEU A 289 -35.50 14.73 19.78
C LEU A 289 -35.51 14.26 21.24
N SER A 290 -36.01 15.08 22.16
CA SER A 290 -36.13 14.75 23.59
C SER A 290 -37.59 14.65 24.04
N PRO A 291 -38.41 13.72 23.53
CA PRO A 291 -39.78 13.53 24.00
C PRO A 291 -39.87 13.01 25.45
N ASP A 292 -38.76 12.54 26.04
CA ASP A 292 -38.73 11.94 27.40
C ASP A 292 -38.33 12.90 28.54
N SER A 293 -38.15 14.20 28.28
CA SER A 293 -37.79 15.18 29.34
C SER A 293 -38.97 16.04 29.83
N GLN A 294 -40.19 15.85 29.33
CA GLN A 294 -41.37 16.51 29.90
C GLN A 294 -42.19 15.56 30.76
N ALA A 295 -41.68 15.30 31.96
CA ALA A 295 -42.50 14.92 33.11
C ALA A 295 -42.36 16.02 34.19
N LYS A 296 -43.49 16.71 34.41
CA LYS A 296 -43.85 17.68 35.48
C LYS A 296 -43.33 19.12 35.41
N PRO A 297 -44.26 20.11 35.35
CA PRO A 297 -44.07 21.43 35.92
C PRO A 297 -44.57 21.44 37.38
N GLY A 298 -43.69 21.78 38.31
CA GLY A 298 -44.01 22.24 39.66
C GLY A 298 -42.78 23.03 40.09
N GLY A 299 -42.84 24.34 40.31
CA GLY A 299 -43.62 25.01 41.33
C GLY A 299 -42.61 25.92 42.03
N ILE A 300 -42.85 27.22 41.92
CA ILE A 300 -42.07 28.37 42.38
C ILE A 300 -41.56 28.24 43.83
N GLU A 301 -40.30 28.60 44.10
CA GLU A 301 -39.93 29.57 45.17
C GLU A 301 -38.47 30.10 45.00
N PRO A 302 -38.20 31.41 45.18
CA PRO A 302 -36.86 31.99 45.05
C PRO A 302 -36.20 32.38 46.40
N VAL A 303 -34.89 32.72 46.34
CA VAL A 303 -34.08 33.56 47.29
C VAL A 303 -33.32 32.80 48.41
N PRO A 304 -32.14 33.25 48.95
CA PRO A 304 -31.15 34.28 48.53
C PRO A 304 -29.68 33.78 48.44
N ASP A 305 -28.83 34.72 48.00
CA ASP A 305 -27.36 34.79 48.05
C ASP A 305 -26.62 34.13 49.23
N GLY A 306 -25.43 33.58 48.93
CA GLY A 306 -24.49 33.10 49.94
C GLY A 306 -23.14 32.63 49.41
N GLN A 307 -22.21 33.59 49.26
CA GLN A 307 -20.76 33.46 49.49
C GLN A 307 -19.90 32.66 48.48
N GLN A 308 -19.20 33.45 47.67
CA GLN A 308 -17.77 33.36 47.38
C GLN A 308 -17.02 32.16 48.00
N SER A 309 -16.60 31.23 47.15
CA SER A 309 -15.33 30.54 47.33
C SER A 309 -14.48 30.82 46.11
N ALA A 310 -13.48 31.67 46.33
CA ALA A 310 -12.36 31.88 45.44
C ALA A 310 -11.64 30.55 45.25
N ASN A 311 -11.69 30.01 44.03
CA ASN A 311 -10.77 29.03 43.47
C ASN A 311 -10.97 29.00 41.95
N SER A 312 -10.59 30.08 41.27
CA SER A 312 -10.56 30.11 39.80
C SER A 312 -9.31 30.86 39.31
N ASP A 313 -8.13 30.30 39.51
CA ASP A 313 -6.90 30.82 38.86
C ASP A 313 -5.97 29.68 38.41
N ALA A 314 -6.53 28.64 37.78
CA ALA A 314 -5.73 27.59 37.13
C ALA A 314 -6.23 27.16 35.74
N GLN A 315 -7.34 27.69 35.23
CA GLN A 315 -7.90 27.25 33.93
C GLN A 315 -7.63 28.19 32.75
N SER A 316 -6.98 29.34 32.95
CA SER A 316 -6.78 30.36 31.91
C SER A 316 -5.47 30.24 31.13
N SER A 317 -4.54 29.35 31.49
CA SER A 317 -3.25 29.19 30.78
C SER A 317 -3.31 28.23 29.58
N ASN A 318 -4.32 27.36 29.50
CA ASN A 318 -4.43 26.36 28.42
C ASN A 318 -5.00 26.93 27.11
N THR A 319 -5.76 28.02 27.16
CA THR A 319 -6.36 28.66 25.97
C THR A 319 -5.30 29.36 25.09
N GLY A 320 -4.20 29.84 25.68
CA GLY A 320 -3.08 30.44 24.95
C GLY A 320 -2.17 29.43 24.25
N LEU A 321 -2.10 28.19 24.74
CA LEU A 321 -1.37 27.11 24.08
C LEU A 321 -2.19 26.49 22.94
N ALA A 322 -3.49 26.31 23.15
CA ALA A 322 -4.41 25.83 22.10
C ALA A 322 -4.42 26.78 20.89
N SER A 323 -4.49 28.10 21.11
CA SER A 323 -4.46 29.09 20.01
C SER A 323 -3.13 29.15 19.26
N ARG A 324 -2.01 28.79 19.90
CA ARG A 324 -0.69 28.68 19.25
C ARG A 324 -0.50 27.38 18.47
N ILE A 325 -1.21 26.30 18.84
CA ILE A 325 -1.07 24.97 18.21
C ILE A 325 -2.07 24.78 17.06
N LEU A 326 -3.24 25.42 17.10
CA LEU A 326 -4.28 25.37 16.06
C LEU A 326 -3.75 25.50 14.61
N PRO A 327 -2.84 26.44 14.27
CA PRO A 327 -2.33 26.56 12.90
C PRO A 327 -1.47 25.37 12.46
N PHE A 328 -0.90 24.62 13.40
CA PHE A 328 -0.02 23.48 13.13
C PHE A 328 -0.75 22.14 13.17
N ILE A 329 -2.04 22.10 13.54
CA ILE A 329 -2.80 20.84 13.63
C ILE A 329 -2.88 20.14 12.28
N GLU A 330 -3.02 20.88 11.19
CA GLU A 330 -3.11 20.28 9.86
C GLU A 330 -1.79 19.62 9.44
N ILE A 331 -0.66 20.27 9.75
CA ILE A 331 0.68 19.72 9.53
C ILE A 331 0.91 18.50 10.44
N LEU A 332 0.53 18.59 11.72
CA LEU A 332 0.64 17.46 12.66
C LEU A 332 -0.22 16.27 12.21
N ARG A 333 -1.42 16.53 11.69
CA ARG A 333 -2.31 15.53 11.12
C ARG A 333 -1.71 14.90 9.88
N SER A 334 -1.17 15.69 8.95
CA SER A 334 -0.53 15.14 7.75
C SER A 334 0.69 14.30 8.13
N THR A 335 1.52 14.77 9.06
CA THR A 335 2.68 14.00 9.53
C THR A 335 2.28 12.70 10.24
N ALA A 336 1.19 12.70 11.02
CA ALA A 336 0.69 11.49 11.67
C ALA A 336 0.12 10.49 10.65
N GLN A 337 -0.53 10.98 9.59
CA GLN A 337 -0.99 10.15 8.47
C GLN A 337 0.18 9.57 7.68
N ASP A 338 1.19 10.37 7.40
CA ASP A 338 2.41 9.93 6.72
C ASP A 338 3.16 8.89 7.56
N GLU A 339 3.25 9.08 8.88
CA GLU A 339 3.84 8.11 9.80
C GLU A 339 3.07 6.79 9.78
N ALA A 340 1.74 6.83 9.86
CA ALA A 340 0.89 5.63 9.81
C ALA A 340 1.04 4.89 8.47
N ALA A 341 1.08 5.63 7.35
CA ALA A 341 1.31 5.06 6.03
C ALA A 341 2.70 4.40 5.95
N LEU A 342 3.74 5.06 6.46
CA LEU A 342 5.10 4.55 6.46
C LEU A 342 5.23 3.30 7.35
N MET A 343 4.56 3.28 8.51
CA MET A 343 4.45 2.07 9.34
C MET A 343 3.76 0.91 8.59
N GLN A 344 2.68 1.20 7.84
CA GLN A 344 2.03 0.18 7.03
C GLN A 344 2.95 -0.33 5.92
N HIS A 345 3.63 0.55 5.19
CA HIS A 345 4.59 0.18 4.14
C HIS A 345 5.76 -0.65 4.69
N THR A 346 6.33 -0.25 5.83
CA THR A 346 7.42 -1.02 6.45
C THR A 346 6.95 -2.39 6.93
N SER A 347 5.74 -2.50 7.48
CA SER A 347 5.16 -3.80 7.85
C SER A 347 4.92 -4.70 6.63
N TYR A 348 4.44 -4.13 5.52
CA TYR A 348 4.23 -4.84 4.26
C TYR A 348 5.56 -5.33 3.67
N LEU A 349 6.58 -4.47 3.62
CA LEU A 349 7.91 -4.84 3.14
C LEU A 349 8.54 -5.94 4.00
N ARG A 350 8.41 -5.88 5.33
CA ARG A 350 8.89 -6.96 6.22
C ARG A 350 8.20 -8.29 5.92
N ARG A 351 6.89 -8.27 5.69
CA ARG A 351 6.13 -9.48 5.29
C ARG A 351 6.56 -10.00 3.92
N GLN A 352 6.79 -9.11 2.96
CA GLN A 352 7.24 -9.49 1.63
C GLN A 352 8.67 -10.07 1.67
N VAL A 353 9.57 -9.47 2.43
CA VAL A 353 10.95 -9.97 2.60
C VAL A 353 10.94 -11.34 3.27
N THR A 354 10.13 -11.54 4.33
CA THR A 354 10.03 -12.84 5.00
C THR A 354 9.38 -13.92 4.13
N ALA A 355 8.38 -13.55 3.32
CA ALA A 355 7.79 -14.47 2.35
C ALA A 355 8.79 -14.89 1.27
N VAL A 356 9.51 -13.93 0.68
CA VAL A 356 10.55 -14.21 -0.32
C VAL A 356 11.69 -15.00 0.29
N SER A 357 12.13 -14.69 1.52
CA SER A 357 13.19 -15.46 2.17
C SER A 357 12.77 -16.91 2.39
N ALA A 358 11.53 -17.14 2.84
CA ALA A 358 11.00 -18.50 3.01
C ALA A 358 10.90 -19.25 1.66
N GLU A 359 10.45 -18.58 0.59
CA GLU A 359 10.42 -19.16 -0.75
C GLU A 359 11.83 -19.49 -1.26
N THR A 360 12.80 -18.60 -1.07
CA THR A 360 14.19 -18.86 -1.46
C THR A 360 14.81 -20.01 -0.68
N GLU A 361 14.50 -20.12 0.62
CA GLU A 361 14.92 -21.25 1.45
C GLU A 361 14.31 -22.55 0.94
N GLN A 362 13.02 -22.57 0.62
CA GLN A 362 12.35 -23.74 0.05
C GLN A 362 12.94 -24.15 -1.30
N LEU A 363 13.24 -23.18 -2.18
CA LEU A 363 13.89 -23.44 -3.46
C LEU A 363 15.31 -23.97 -3.30
N LEU A 364 16.08 -23.44 -2.34
CA LEU A 364 17.42 -23.93 -2.05
C LEU A 364 17.38 -25.36 -1.49
N VAL A 365 16.45 -25.68 -0.60
CA VAL A 365 16.23 -27.05 -0.10
C VAL A 365 15.93 -27.97 -1.28
N ARG A 366 14.99 -27.58 -2.15
CA ARG A 366 14.63 -28.36 -3.34
C ARG A 366 15.82 -28.57 -4.28
N LEU A 367 16.58 -27.53 -4.59
CA LEU A 367 17.78 -27.62 -5.43
C LEU A 367 18.85 -28.51 -4.77
N SER A 368 18.97 -28.48 -3.44
CA SER A 368 19.88 -29.35 -2.72
C SER A 368 19.44 -30.82 -2.78
N ASP A 369 18.14 -31.09 -2.74
CA ASP A 369 17.57 -32.43 -2.85
C ASP A 369 17.68 -32.99 -4.29
N GLU A 370 17.57 -32.12 -5.31
CA GLU A 370 17.77 -32.47 -6.72
C GLU A 370 19.26 -32.62 -7.08
N SER A 371 20.16 -32.06 -6.29
CA SER A 371 21.61 -32.13 -6.52
C SER A 371 22.21 -33.42 -5.96
N HIS A 372 22.67 -34.31 -6.84
CA HIS A 372 23.41 -35.52 -6.45
C HIS A 372 24.79 -35.25 -5.81
N MET A 373 25.25 -33.99 -5.77
CA MET A 373 26.52 -33.61 -5.14
C MET A 373 26.39 -33.38 -3.62
N VAL A 374 25.17 -33.21 -3.13
CA VAL A 374 24.87 -32.95 -1.71
C VAL A 374 24.14 -34.16 -1.14
N ARG A 375 24.50 -34.61 0.06
CA ARG A 375 23.77 -35.72 0.70
C ARG A 375 22.35 -35.24 1.05
N PRO A 376 21.29 -35.97 0.64
CA PRO A 376 19.93 -35.62 1.04
C PRO A 376 19.83 -35.63 2.57
N GLY A 377 19.27 -34.56 3.14
CA GLY A 377 19.18 -34.36 4.59
C GLY A 377 20.23 -33.43 5.22
N THR A 378 21.21 -32.93 4.47
CA THR A 378 22.09 -31.82 4.93
C THR A 378 21.60 -30.45 4.45
N SER A 379 20.31 -30.33 4.14
CA SER A 379 19.66 -29.17 3.52
C SER A 379 19.42 -27.99 4.48
N HIS A 380 20.01 -28.01 5.68
CA HIS A 380 19.85 -26.90 6.62
C HIS A 380 20.61 -25.66 6.09
N THR A 381 19.86 -24.69 5.59
CA THR A 381 20.38 -23.40 5.08
C THR A 381 21.34 -22.74 6.07
N ALA A 382 21.12 -22.90 7.37
CA ALA A 382 21.99 -22.45 8.44
C ALA A 382 23.41 -23.05 8.37
N SER A 383 23.57 -24.36 8.10
CA SER A 383 24.91 -24.97 7.99
C SER A 383 25.65 -24.50 6.73
N TRP A 384 24.93 -24.21 5.65
CA TRP A 384 25.51 -23.60 4.45
C TRP A 384 25.92 -22.14 4.70
N ALA A 385 25.12 -21.39 5.46
CA ALA A 385 25.45 -20.03 5.85
C ALA A 385 26.69 -19.98 6.76
N GLU A 386 26.80 -20.90 7.72
CA GLU A 386 27.99 -21.06 8.56
C GLU A 386 29.21 -21.51 7.74
N ALA A 387 29.05 -22.49 6.85
CA ALA A 387 30.13 -22.93 5.98
C ALA A 387 30.62 -21.80 5.05
N ALA A 388 29.70 -21.01 4.48
CA ALA A 388 30.03 -19.85 3.65
C ALA A 388 30.71 -18.74 4.47
N LYS A 389 30.27 -18.50 5.71
CA LYS A 389 30.95 -17.56 6.62
C LYS A 389 32.36 -18.03 6.95
N ASN A 390 32.53 -19.31 7.26
CA ASN A 390 33.84 -19.91 7.54
C ASN A 390 34.76 -19.89 6.32
N ALA A 391 34.22 -20.13 5.11
CA ALA A 391 34.97 -20.01 3.86
C ALA A 391 35.42 -18.56 3.64
N ARG A 392 34.55 -17.58 3.81
CA ARG A 392 34.91 -16.15 3.69
C ARG A 392 36.00 -15.73 4.68
N ILE A 393 35.94 -16.22 5.93
CA ILE A 393 36.98 -15.95 6.93
C ILE A 393 38.31 -16.54 6.46
N ARG A 394 38.32 -17.80 6.02
CA ARG A 394 39.54 -18.44 5.49
C ARG A 394 40.09 -17.72 4.27
N ASP A 395 39.23 -17.31 3.36
CA ASP A 395 39.64 -16.56 2.16
C ASP A 395 40.22 -15.20 2.53
N ALA A 396 39.61 -14.50 3.51
CA ALA A 396 40.16 -13.25 4.03
C ALA A 396 41.52 -13.46 4.69
N ASP A 397 41.68 -14.52 5.48
CA ASP A 397 42.94 -14.88 6.14
C ASP A 397 44.05 -15.23 5.14
N ILE A 398 43.70 -15.74 3.95
CA ILE A 398 44.66 -16.03 2.88
C ILE A 398 44.95 -14.78 2.04
N VAL A 399 43.91 -14.01 1.68
CA VAL A 399 44.04 -12.89 0.75
C VAL A 399 44.70 -11.68 1.41
N ASN A 400 44.34 -11.33 2.64
CA ASN A 400 44.89 -10.18 3.34
C ASN A 400 46.43 -10.21 3.46
N PRO A 401 47.09 -11.31 3.90
CA PRO A 401 48.55 -11.33 3.96
C PRO A 401 49.19 -11.25 2.57
N HIS A 402 48.57 -11.84 1.54
CA HIS A 402 49.07 -11.69 0.17
C HIS A 402 48.93 -10.26 -0.34
N LEU A 403 47.88 -9.55 0.07
CA LEU A 403 47.65 -8.14 -0.27
C LEU A 403 48.68 -7.25 0.44
N ASP A 404 48.95 -7.49 1.72
CA ASP A 404 49.98 -6.78 2.50
C ASP A 404 51.39 -7.00 1.92
N ILE A 405 51.71 -8.23 1.51
CA ILE A 405 52.98 -8.54 0.81
C ILE A 405 53.04 -7.79 -0.53
N GLY A 406 51.93 -7.71 -1.26
CA GLY A 406 51.82 -6.95 -2.49
C GLY A 406 52.04 -5.45 -2.28
N GLU A 407 51.39 -4.86 -1.28
CA GLU A 407 51.53 -3.44 -0.95
C GLU A 407 52.93 -3.08 -0.51
N THR A 408 53.57 -3.90 0.32
CA THR A 408 54.97 -3.70 0.73
C THR A 408 55.95 -3.86 -0.44
N SER A 409 55.68 -4.80 -1.36
CA SER A 409 56.46 -4.93 -2.59
C SER A 409 56.28 -3.72 -3.52
N ILE A 410 55.08 -3.16 -3.64
CA ILE A 410 54.84 -1.95 -4.45
C ILE A 410 55.47 -0.72 -3.79
N GLY A 411 55.39 -0.63 -2.46
CA GLY A 411 56.03 0.42 -1.66
C GLY A 411 57.54 0.45 -1.88
N SER A 412 58.20 -0.71 -1.80
CA SER A 412 59.66 -0.79 -2.02
C SER A 412 60.05 -0.43 -3.45
N VAL A 413 59.30 -0.86 -4.47
CA VAL A 413 59.52 -0.44 -5.86
C VAL A 413 59.34 1.07 -6.03
N ARG A 414 58.36 1.68 -5.36
CA ARG A 414 58.14 3.13 -5.39
C ARG A 414 59.30 3.89 -4.75
N GLU A 415 59.85 3.41 -3.65
CA GLU A 415 61.04 3.99 -3.00
C GLU A 415 62.30 3.87 -3.89
N ILE A 416 62.50 2.73 -4.54
CA ILE A 416 63.59 2.52 -5.50
C ILE A 416 63.44 3.47 -6.70
N LEU A 417 62.22 3.66 -7.21
CA LEU A 417 61.96 4.61 -8.29
C LEU A 417 62.20 6.07 -7.86
N ALA A 418 61.77 6.45 -6.66
CA ALA A 418 61.98 7.79 -6.13
C ALA A 418 63.47 8.11 -5.94
N SER A 419 64.24 7.16 -5.38
CA SER A 419 65.71 7.30 -5.23
C SER A 419 66.44 7.35 -6.58
N ALA A 420 66.00 6.57 -7.58
CA ALA A 420 66.56 6.61 -8.93
C ALA A 420 66.26 7.94 -9.65
N GLN A 421 65.12 8.57 -9.37
CA GLN A 421 64.77 9.89 -9.91
C GLN A 421 65.57 11.04 -9.26
N MET A 422 65.94 10.93 -7.98
CA MET A 422 66.76 11.94 -7.29
C MET A 422 68.26 11.88 -7.65
N SER A 423 68.74 10.74 -8.17
CA SER A 423 70.13 10.55 -8.58
C SER A 423 70.41 10.96 -10.04
N ARG A 424 69.43 11.54 -10.73
CA ARG A 424 69.52 12.06 -12.10
C ARG A 424 69.45 13.58 -12.08
#